data_AF-A0A7S1BKR0-F1
#
_entry.id   AF-A0A7S1BKR0-F1
#
_cell.length_a   1.000
_cell.length_b   1.000
_cell.length_c   1.000
_cell.angle_alpha   90.00
_cell.angle_beta   90.00
_cell.angle_gamma   90.00
#
_symmetry.space_group_name_H-M   'P 1'
#
loop_
_entity.id
_entity.type
_entity.pdbx_description
1 polymer ?
#
loop_
_entity_poly.entity_id
_entity_poly.type
_entity_poly.pdbx_seq_one_letter_code
_entity_poly.pdbx_strand_id
1 'polypeptide(L)'
;KTLDSERIREQTDLEKNCRKLRDGWETIETKTTSLGDFLEINAGGEAFAVERSTLMMAPEASILRSLLGGCREETFSRDGQGRVFLDVTPCVFRVVLSYLREL
;
A
#
# COMPACT_ATOMS: atom_id res chain seq x y z
N LYS A 1 -43.26 -10.36 -18.34
CA LYS A 1 -42.78 -10.49 -16.93
C LYS A 1 -41.37 -11.08 -16.92
N THR A 2 -40.46 -10.52 -17.71
CA THR A 2 -39.18 -11.16 -18.04
C THR A 2 -38.00 -10.21 -17.84
N LEU A 3 -38.23 -8.91 -18.03
CA LEU A 3 -37.23 -7.84 -17.85
C LEU A 3 -36.85 -7.62 -16.38
N ASP A 4 -37.80 -7.74 -15.44
CA ASP A 4 -37.49 -7.59 -14.02
C ASP A 4 -36.61 -8.74 -13.49
N SER A 5 -36.80 -9.95 -14.03
CA SER A 5 -36.04 -11.14 -13.66
C SER A 5 -34.57 -11.05 -14.07
N GLU A 6 -34.30 -10.43 -15.21
CA GLU A 6 -32.94 -10.20 -15.73
C GLU A 6 -32.21 -9.13 -14.93
N ARG A 7 -32.89 -8.03 -14.59
CA ARG A 7 -32.33 -6.95 -13.75
C ARG A 7 -32.00 -7.42 -12.34
N ILE A 8 -32.83 -8.28 -11.76
CA ILE A 8 -32.59 -8.87 -10.43
C ILE A 8 -31.35 -9.76 -10.46
N ARG A 9 -31.15 -10.57 -11.52
CA ARG A 9 -29.94 -11.39 -11.67
C ARG A 9 -28.69 -10.53 -11.80
N GLU A 10 -28.73 -9.50 -12.64
CA GLU A 10 -27.60 -8.60 -12.86
C GLU A 10 -27.20 -7.84 -11.59
N GLN A 11 -28.18 -7.33 -10.82
CA GLN A 11 -27.92 -6.72 -9.51
C GLN A 11 -27.30 -7.70 -8.52
N THR A 12 -27.79 -8.95 -8.49
CA THR A 12 -27.26 -9.98 -7.58
C THR A 12 -25.81 -10.35 -7.92
N ASP A 13 -25.47 -10.35 -9.21
CA ASP A 13 -24.12 -10.68 -9.67
C ASP A 13 -23.13 -9.52 -9.43
N LEU A 14 -23.58 -8.27 -9.58
CA LEU A 14 -22.82 -7.07 -9.18
C LEU A 14 -22.54 -7.07 -7.68
N GLU A 15 -23.53 -7.35 -6.84
CA GLU A 15 -23.36 -7.40 -5.38
C GLU A 15 -22.40 -8.51 -4.94
N LYS A 16 -22.47 -9.69 -5.57
CA LYS A 16 -21.51 -10.78 -5.34
C LYS A 16 -20.08 -10.38 -5.74
N ASN A 17 -19.92 -9.65 -6.84
CA ASN A 17 -18.61 -9.19 -7.29
C ASN A 17 -18.04 -8.13 -6.33
N CYS A 18 -18.85 -7.16 -5.89
CA CYS A 18 -18.47 -6.15 -4.89
C CYS A 18 -18.07 -6.79 -3.55
N ARG A 19 -18.78 -7.85 -3.12
CA ARG A 19 -18.42 -8.61 -1.92
C ARG A 19 -17.08 -9.32 -2.08
N LYS A 20 -16.85 -10.03 -3.19
CA LYS A 20 -15.58 -10.72 -3.45
C LYS A 20 -14.39 -9.76 -3.49
N LEU A 21 -14.57 -8.58 -4.08
CA LEU A 21 -13.53 -7.56 -4.09
C LEU A 21 -13.23 -7.10 -2.66
N ARG A 22 -14.25 -6.71 -1.88
CA ARG A 22 -14.08 -6.27 -0.48
C ARG A 22 -13.41 -7.33 0.40
N ASP A 23 -13.89 -8.57 0.35
CA ASP A 23 -13.35 -9.67 1.15
C ASP A 23 -11.89 -10.00 0.71
N GLY A 24 -11.54 -9.76 -0.55
CA GLY A 24 -10.18 -9.84 -1.08
C GLY A 24 -9.25 -8.75 -0.54
N TRP A 25 -9.74 -7.52 -0.35
CA TRP A 25 -8.97 -6.41 0.24
C TRP A 25 -8.75 -6.60 1.75
N GLU A 26 -9.76 -7.10 2.48
CA GLU A 26 -9.67 -7.36 3.93
C GLU A 26 -8.67 -8.47 4.26
N THR A 27 -8.51 -9.44 3.35
CA THR A 27 -7.50 -10.52 3.47
C THR A 27 -6.06 -10.02 3.25
N ILE A 28 -5.88 -8.94 2.48
CA ILE A 28 -4.57 -8.30 2.27
C ILE A 28 -4.20 -7.46 3.49
N GLU A 29 -5.16 -6.68 4.02
CA GLU A 29 -4.97 -5.84 5.20
C GLU A 29 -4.67 -6.64 6.47
N THR A 30 -5.32 -7.81 6.65
CA THR A 30 -5.09 -8.69 7.80
C THR A 30 -3.79 -9.50 7.73
N LYS A 31 -3.11 -9.54 6.59
CA LYS A 31 -1.80 -10.20 6.47
C LYS A 31 -0.62 -9.29 6.85
N THR A 32 -0.88 -7.99 7.02
CA THR A 32 0.12 -6.97 7.41
C THR A 32 -0.16 -6.38 8.78
N THR A 33 -0.86 -7.10 9.64
CA THR A 33 -1.13 -6.69 11.03
C THR A 33 -0.51 -7.69 12.00
N SER A 34 0.81 -7.76 12.00
CA SER A 34 1.55 -8.34 13.13
C SER A 34 2.64 -7.37 13.54
N LEU A 35 2.43 -6.73 14.70
CA LEU A 35 3.38 -5.89 15.45
C LEU A 35 4.84 -6.06 14.97
N GLY A 36 5.31 -5.13 14.14
CA GLY A 36 6.66 -5.13 13.56
C GLY A 36 6.71 -5.15 12.03
N ASP A 37 5.76 -4.50 11.35
CA ASP A 37 5.71 -4.49 9.89
C ASP A 37 6.79 -3.56 9.32
N PHE A 38 7.92 -4.16 8.93
CA PHE A 38 8.92 -3.52 8.10
C PHE A 38 8.44 -3.47 6.65
N LEU A 39 8.62 -2.32 6.01
CA LEU A 39 8.44 -2.11 4.58
C LEU A 39 9.80 -2.02 3.92
N GLU A 40 10.00 -2.79 2.85
CA GLU A 40 11.21 -2.70 2.02
C GLU A 40 11.00 -1.70 0.88
N ILE A 41 11.87 -0.70 0.85
CA ILE A 41 11.86 0.39 -0.14
C ILE A 41 13.20 0.41 -0.85
N ASN A 42 13.18 0.38 -2.18
CA ASN A 42 14.33 0.68 -3.01
C ASN A 42 14.37 2.18 -3.31
N ALA A 43 15.31 2.91 -2.72
CA ALA A 43 15.53 4.32 -3.00
C ALA A 43 16.77 4.48 -3.90
N GLY A 44 16.56 4.85 -5.16
CA GLY A 44 17.64 5.14 -6.11
C GLY A 44 18.57 3.96 -6.41
N GLY A 45 18.13 2.72 -6.20
CA GLY A 45 18.92 1.50 -6.38
C GLY A 45 19.37 0.83 -5.07
N GLU A 46 19.25 1.49 -3.93
CA GLU A 46 19.60 0.93 -2.62
C GLU A 46 18.35 0.51 -1.84
N ALA A 47 18.37 -0.70 -1.27
CA ALA A 47 17.25 -1.23 -0.50
C ALA A 47 17.34 -0.80 0.97
N PHE A 48 16.22 -0.34 1.51
CA PHE A 48 16.03 0.10 2.88
C PHE A 48 14.87 -0.67 3.52
N ALA A 49 15.13 -1.25 4.69
CA ALA A 49 14.08 -1.74 5.57
C ALA A 49 13.65 -0.61 6.52
N VAL A 50 12.36 -0.27 6.48
CA VAL A 50 11.81 0.85 7.25
C VAL A 50 10.59 0.37 8.03
N GLU A 51 10.52 0.67 9.31
CA GLU A 51 9.35 0.34 10.10
C GLU A 51 8.16 1.23 9.68
N ARG A 52 6.95 0.66 9.60
CA ARG A 52 5.74 1.46 9.30
C ARG A 52 5.54 2.61 10.28
N SER A 53 5.91 2.44 11.55
CA SER A 53 5.85 3.50 12.58
C SER A 53 6.74 4.70 12.22
N THR A 54 7.95 4.46 11.71
CA THR A 54 8.86 5.53 11.26
C THR A 54 8.25 6.32 10.10
N LEU A 55 7.62 5.64 9.13
CA LEU A 55 6.93 6.31 8.02
C LEU A 55 5.68 7.07 8.49
N MET A 56 5.07 6.67 9.61
CA MET A 56 3.98 7.43 10.22
C MET A 56 4.45 8.74 10.86
N MET A 57 5.74 8.90 11.17
CA MET A 57 6.24 10.20 11.63
C MET A 57 6.35 11.23 10.50
N ALA A 58 6.29 10.78 9.23
CA ALA A 58 6.32 11.67 8.09
C ALA A 58 5.02 12.49 7.97
N PRO A 59 5.09 13.73 7.41
CA PRO A 59 3.91 14.56 7.19
C PRO A 59 2.82 13.83 6.39
N GLU A 60 1.55 14.08 6.71
CA GLU A 60 0.42 13.34 6.10
C GLU A 60 0.34 13.51 4.58
N ALA A 61 0.68 14.69 4.06
CA ALA A 61 0.70 14.99 2.64
C ALA A 61 1.95 14.46 1.90
N SER A 62 2.86 13.78 2.59
CA SER A 62 4.09 13.27 1.99
C SER A 62 3.87 11.98 1.19
N ILE A 63 4.79 11.73 0.26
CA ILE A 63 4.85 10.47 -0.49
C ILE A 63 5.07 9.29 0.47
N LEU A 64 5.85 9.48 1.54
CA LEU A 64 6.13 8.45 2.55
C LEU A 64 4.87 8.01 3.29
N ARG A 65 3.97 8.94 3.63
CA ARG A 65 2.66 8.59 4.21
C ARG A 65 1.77 7.87 3.20
N SER A 66 1.87 8.24 1.93
CA SER A 66 1.14 7.56 0.85
C SER A 66 1.58 6.11 0.65
N LEU A 67 2.79 5.73 1.07
CA LEU A 67 3.27 4.33 1.04
C LEU A 67 2.55 3.45 2.08
N LEU A 68 2.02 4.04 3.15
CA LEU A 68 1.33 3.30 4.21
C LEU A 68 -0.15 3.05 3.91
N GLY A 69 -0.77 3.91 3.10
CA GLY A 69 -2.15 3.75 2.68
C GLY A 69 -2.23 2.68 1.60
N GLY A 70 -2.64 1.47 1.96
CA GLY A 70 -2.73 0.26 1.10
C GLY A 70 -3.57 0.39 -0.19
N CYS A 71 -4.05 1.58 -0.53
CA CYS A 71 -4.81 1.89 -1.74
C CYS A 71 -3.92 2.31 -2.93
N ARG A 72 -2.59 2.34 -2.77
CA ARG A 72 -1.65 2.83 -3.82
C ARG A 72 -0.49 1.92 -4.16
N GLU A 73 -0.55 0.65 -3.76
CA GLU A 73 0.44 -0.34 -4.21
C GLU A 73 0.53 -0.46 -5.74
N GLU A 74 -0.52 -0.04 -6.47
CA GLU A 74 -0.54 0.05 -7.94
C GLU A 74 0.05 1.35 -8.51
N THR A 75 0.23 2.40 -7.71
CA THR A 75 0.76 3.70 -8.18
C THR A 75 2.28 3.78 -8.10
N PHE A 76 2.89 3.03 -7.18
CA PHE A 76 4.34 3.04 -7.03
C PHE A 76 5.00 2.01 -7.93
N SER A 77 6.03 2.44 -8.66
CA SER A 77 6.89 1.52 -9.40
C SER A 77 7.52 0.54 -8.43
N ARG A 78 7.66 -0.72 -8.84
CA ARG A 78 8.39 -1.73 -8.07
C ARG A 78 9.67 -2.11 -8.79
N ASP A 79 10.69 -2.43 -8.02
CA ASP A 79 11.92 -2.98 -8.59
C ASP A 79 11.76 -4.46 -8.96
N GLY A 80 12.81 -5.05 -9.56
CA GLY A 80 12.80 -6.47 -9.95
C GLY A 80 12.71 -7.46 -8.79
N GLN A 81 12.64 -7.00 -7.54
CA GLN A 81 12.44 -7.81 -6.33
C GLN A 81 11.08 -7.55 -5.68
N GLY A 82 10.22 -6.72 -6.29
CA GLY A 82 8.89 -6.41 -5.77
C GLY A 82 8.87 -5.36 -4.66
N ARG A 83 9.98 -4.66 -4.43
CA ARG A 83 10.09 -3.56 -3.44
C ARG A 83 9.62 -2.25 -4.06
N VAL A 84 9.07 -1.36 -3.25
CA VAL A 84 8.65 -0.02 -3.69
C VAL A 84 9.87 0.75 -4.18
N PHE A 85 9.86 1.23 -5.42
CA PHE A 85 10.93 2.04 -6.00
C PHE A 85 10.64 3.53 -5.85
N LEU A 86 11.59 4.26 -5.28
CA LEU A 86 11.63 5.71 -5.19
C LEU A 86 12.81 6.23 -5.99
N ASP A 87 12.56 7.12 -6.94
CA ASP A 87 13.58 7.80 -7.73
C ASP A 87 14.20 8.97 -6.94
N VAL A 88 14.96 8.63 -5.88
CA VAL A 88 15.61 9.58 -4.99
C VAL A 88 17.04 9.13 -4.70
N THR A 89 17.92 10.08 -4.38
CA THR A 89 19.30 9.75 -4.03
C THR A 89 19.37 8.99 -2.69
N PRO A 90 20.03 7.81 -2.63
CA PRO A 90 20.08 6.99 -1.41
C PRO A 90 20.60 7.72 -0.18
N CYS A 91 21.63 8.56 -0.33
CA CYS A 91 22.23 9.29 0.80
C CYS A 91 21.25 10.29 1.44
N VAL A 92 20.41 10.95 0.62
CA VAL A 92 19.38 11.88 1.11
C VAL A 92 18.29 11.12 1.83
N PHE A 93 17.83 10.01 1.25
CA PHE A 93 16.80 9.17 1.86
C PHE A 93 17.23 8.64 3.23
N ARG A 94 18.50 8.26 3.38
CA ARG A 94 19.07 7.85 4.67
C ARG A 94 18.98 8.95 5.72
N VAL A 95 19.31 10.19 5.37
CA VAL A 95 19.22 11.35 6.29
C VAL A 95 17.77 11.59 6.70
N VAL A 96 16.82 11.52 5.75
CA VAL A 96 15.39 11.65 6.05
C VAL A 96 14.93 10.55 7.00
N LEU A 97 15.30 9.29 6.76
CA LEU A 97 14.95 8.19 7.65
C LEU A 97 15.57 8.35 9.05
N SER A 98 16.82 8.77 9.15
CA SER A 98 17.46 9.07 10.43
C SER A 98 16.70 10.15 11.19
N TYR A 99 16.33 11.24 10.51
CA TYR A 99 15.53 12.30 11.11
C TYR A 99 14.17 11.78 11.62
N LEU A 100 13.43 11.01 10.82
CA LEU A 100 12.13 10.47 11.23
C LEU A 100 12.19 9.50 12.41
N ARG A 101 13.33 8.85 12.64
CA ARG A 101 13.54 7.93 13.77
C ARG A 101 13.86 8.63 15.09
N GLU A 102 14.27 9.90 15.03
CA GLU A 102 14.59 10.73 16.20
C GLU A 102 13.43 11.64 16.62
N LEU A 103 12.31 11.62 15.89
CA LEU A 103 11.05 12.29 16.24
C LEU A 103 10.24 11.49 17.26
#